data_AF-A0A7Y4NWQ1-F1
#
_entry.id   AF-A0A7Y4NWQ1-F1
#
_cell.length_a   1.000
_cell.length_b   1.000
_cell.length_c   1.000
_cell.angle_alpha   90.00
_cell.angle_beta   90.00
_cell.angle_gamma   90.00
#
_symmetry.space_group_name_H-M   'P 1'
#
loop_
_entity.id
_entity.type
_entity.pdbx_description
1 polymer ?
#
loop_
_entity_poly.entity_id
_entity_poly.type
_entity_poly.pdbx_seq_one_letter_code
_entity_poly.pdbx_strand_id
1 'polypeptide(L)'
;VVLRPGCYLTHDVGIYRAAQARIDANNPIAHKMRSSLLPALQLWAYVQSVPEAERAIIAMGKRDAAFDAGLPLPVLHFRPGDKTPSATPAHWEVTGMMDQHAYLKIAPGDDIKVGDMIAFDISHPCL
;
A
#
# COMPACT_ATOMS: atom_id res chain seq x y z
N VAL A 1 -31.97 -15.17 -4.70
CA VAL A 1 -31.22 -13.91 -4.92
C VAL A 1 -29.83 -14.27 -5.41
N VAL A 2 -29.37 -13.69 -6.53
CA VAL A 2 -28.01 -13.90 -7.05
C VAL A 2 -27.20 -12.65 -6.75
N LEU A 3 -26.04 -12.82 -6.10
CA LEU A 3 -25.09 -11.74 -5.83
C LEU A 3 -24.02 -11.70 -6.93
N ARG A 4 -23.49 -10.50 -7.20
CA ARG A 4 -22.36 -10.27 -8.11
C ARG A 4 -21.27 -9.49 -7.37
N PRO A 5 -20.49 -10.15 -6.49
CA PRO A 5 -19.49 -9.47 -5.69
C PRO A 5 -18.30 -9.00 -6.56
N GLY A 6 -17.59 -7.98 -6.08
CA GLY A 6 -16.48 -7.31 -6.78
C GLY A 6 -15.13 -8.01 -6.62
N CYS A 7 -14.06 -7.25 -6.37
CA CYS A 7 -12.67 -7.73 -6.33
C CYS A 7 -12.36 -8.64 -5.12
N TYR A 8 -11.62 -9.73 -5.34
CA TYR A 8 -11.15 -10.67 -4.30
C TYR A 8 -9.62 -10.60 -4.10
N LEU A 9 -8.90 -9.87 -4.97
CA LEU A 9 -7.44 -9.79 -4.99
C LEU A 9 -6.88 -8.73 -4.04
N THR A 10 -7.68 -7.72 -3.70
CA THR A 10 -7.24 -6.59 -2.86
C THR A 10 -8.23 -6.30 -1.77
N HIS A 11 -7.77 -6.51 -0.56
CA HIS A 11 -8.53 -6.31 0.67
C HIS A 11 -8.15 -5.02 1.39
N ASP A 12 -7.30 -4.21 0.79
CA ASP A 12 -6.25 -3.66 1.61
C ASP A 12 -6.17 -2.15 1.62
N VAL A 13 -6.49 -1.61 2.80
CA VAL A 13 -6.62 -0.20 3.17
C VAL A 13 -8.01 0.39 2.91
N GLY A 14 -8.56 1.02 3.97
CA GLY A 14 -9.83 1.74 3.92
C GLY A 14 -11.08 0.84 3.95
N ILE A 15 -11.91 0.99 2.90
CA ILE A 15 -13.32 0.54 2.89
C ILE A 15 -13.46 -0.98 3.00
N TYR A 16 -12.58 -1.77 2.35
CA TYR A 16 -12.68 -3.24 2.41
C TYR A 16 -12.30 -3.79 3.79
N ARG A 17 -11.28 -3.23 4.45
CA ARG A 17 -10.93 -3.61 5.82
C ARG A 17 -12.08 -3.35 6.79
N ALA A 18 -12.75 -2.21 6.67
CA ALA A 18 -13.93 -1.90 7.47
C ALA A 18 -15.12 -2.82 7.15
N ALA A 19 -15.37 -3.11 5.87
CA ALA A 19 -16.43 -4.02 5.45
C ALA A 19 -16.16 -5.47 5.91
N GLN A 20 -14.93 -5.94 5.81
CA GLN A 20 -14.49 -7.26 6.27
C GLN A 20 -14.63 -7.37 7.79
N ALA A 21 -14.15 -6.38 8.56
CA ALA A 21 -14.33 -6.36 10.01
C ALA A 21 -15.81 -6.43 10.42
N ARG A 22 -16.69 -5.73 9.67
CA ARG A 22 -18.15 -5.81 9.89
C ARG A 22 -18.72 -7.18 9.55
N ILE A 23 -18.26 -7.81 8.48
CA ILE A 23 -18.70 -9.16 8.08
C ILE A 23 -18.22 -10.19 9.11
N ASP A 24 -16.95 -10.12 9.51
CA ASP A 24 -16.37 -10.99 10.51
C ASP A 24 -17.04 -10.83 11.87
N ALA A 25 -17.57 -9.67 12.22
CA ALA A 25 -18.27 -9.48 13.48
C ALA A 25 -19.74 -9.97 13.46
N ASN A 26 -20.39 -9.98 12.30
CA ASN A 26 -21.86 -10.11 12.22
C ASN A 26 -22.36 -11.29 11.36
N ASN A 27 -21.47 -12.02 10.68
CA ASN A 27 -21.87 -13.11 9.78
C ASN A 27 -21.49 -14.50 10.33
N PRO A 28 -22.47 -15.30 10.81
CA PRO A 28 -22.25 -16.66 11.33
C PRO A 28 -21.58 -17.62 10.35
N ILE A 29 -21.69 -17.39 9.04
CA ILE A 29 -21.06 -18.21 8.00
C ILE A 29 -19.59 -17.83 7.84
N ALA A 30 -19.26 -16.53 7.88
CA ALA A 30 -17.87 -16.05 7.83
C ALA A 30 -17.05 -16.63 9.00
N HIS A 31 -17.63 -16.67 10.20
CA HIS A 31 -17.02 -17.32 11.36
C HIS A 31 -16.72 -18.82 11.15
N LYS A 32 -17.55 -19.53 10.37
CA LYS A 32 -17.35 -20.96 10.07
C LYS A 32 -16.29 -21.19 9.00
N MET A 33 -16.10 -20.25 8.08
CA MET A 33 -15.12 -20.37 7.00
C MET A 33 -13.67 -20.26 7.50
N ARG A 34 -13.43 -19.60 8.66
CA ARG A 34 -12.11 -19.45 9.32
C ARG A 34 -10.97 -18.95 8.43
N SER A 35 -11.27 -18.41 7.27
CA SER A 35 -10.31 -17.87 6.31
C SER A 35 -10.79 -16.49 5.86
N SER A 36 -10.11 -15.45 6.32
CA SER A 36 -10.28 -14.10 5.79
C SER A 36 -9.40 -13.94 4.56
N LEU A 37 -9.81 -13.09 3.63
CA LEU A 37 -9.03 -12.81 2.44
C LEU A 37 -7.77 -12.02 2.82
N LEU A 38 -6.64 -12.39 2.23
CA LEU A 38 -5.36 -11.72 2.43
C LEU A 38 -5.09 -10.75 1.28
N PRO A 39 -4.32 -9.68 1.53
CA PRO A 39 -3.80 -8.83 0.47
C PRO A 39 -2.90 -9.65 -0.46
N ALA A 40 -3.16 -9.58 -1.76
CA ALA A 40 -2.43 -10.39 -2.75
C ALA A 40 -1.72 -9.55 -3.83
N LEU A 41 -1.73 -8.23 -3.73
CA LEU A 41 -1.11 -7.33 -4.69
C LEU A 41 -0.40 -6.17 -3.99
N GLN A 42 0.82 -5.90 -4.44
CA GLN A 42 1.61 -4.75 -4.03
C GLN A 42 2.15 -4.05 -5.28
N LEU A 43 2.20 -2.72 -5.23
CA LEU A 43 2.90 -1.92 -6.23
C LEU A 43 4.32 -1.64 -5.75
N TRP A 44 5.31 -1.89 -6.60
CA TRP A 44 6.70 -1.61 -6.29
C TRP A 44 7.17 -0.42 -7.12
N ALA A 45 7.76 0.57 -6.45
CA ALA A 45 8.25 1.77 -7.11
C ALA A 45 9.59 2.21 -6.52
N TYR A 46 10.40 2.86 -7.36
CA TYR A 46 11.72 3.35 -6.97
C TYR A 46 11.66 4.69 -6.27
N VAL A 47 12.56 4.90 -5.32
CA VAL A 47 12.93 6.22 -4.81
C VAL A 47 13.75 6.94 -5.88
N GLN A 48 13.24 8.04 -6.41
CA GLN A 48 13.93 8.82 -7.44
C GLN A 48 14.75 9.97 -6.86
N SER A 49 14.32 10.51 -5.73
CA SER A 49 14.99 11.66 -5.10
C SER A 49 14.72 11.70 -3.61
N VAL A 50 15.69 12.19 -2.84
CA VAL A 50 15.54 12.53 -1.41
C VAL A 50 16.01 13.98 -1.24
N PRO A 51 15.20 14.96 -1.68
CA PRO A 51 15.64 16.36 -1.75
C PRO A 51 15.69 17.04 -0.39
N GLU A 52 14.96 16.54 0.61
CA GLU A 52 14.87 17.09 1.96
C GLU A 52 15.05 15.94 2.96
N ALA A 53 15.49 16.26 4.18
CA ALA A 53 15.71 15.25 5.23
C ALA A 53 14.41 14.52 5.66
N GLU A 54 13.24 15.11 5.39
CA GLU A 54 11.93 14.61 5.79
C GLU A 54 11.05 14.21 4.58
N ARG A 55 11.62 14.23 3.36
CA ARG A 55 10.85 13.96 2.14
C ARG A 55 11.65 13.18 1.10
N ALA A 56 11.02 12.13 0.59
CA ALA A 56 11.44 11.39 -0.60
C ALA A 56 10.39 11.49 -1.72
N ILE A 57 10.86 11.39 -2.96
CA ILE A 57 10.03 11.37 -4.18
C ILE A 57 10.08 9.95 -4.75
N ILE A 58 8.90 9.37 -4.95
CA ILE A 58 8.72 8.00 -5.43
C ILE A 58 8.19 8.01 -6.87
N ALA A 59 8.72 7.10 -7.70
CA ALA A 59 8.32 6.86 -9.09
C ALA A 59 6.96 6.15 -9.20
N MET A 60 5.92 6.69 -8.57
CA MET A 60 4.56 6.18 -8.60
C MET A 60 3.61 7.36 -8.46
N GLY A 61 2.67 7.51 -9.37
CA GLY A 61 1.66 8.56 -9.34
C GLY A 61 0.24 8.05 -9.54
N LYS A 62 -0.67 8.97 -9.83
CA LYS A 62 -2.10 8.70 -10.06
C LYS A 62 -2.36 7.77 -11.24
N ARG A 63 -1.40 7.64 -12.15
CA ARG A 63 -1.49 6.71 -13.28
C ARG A 63 -1.16 5.26 -12.93
N ASP A 64 -0.46 5.07 -11.82
CA ASP A 64 0.02 3.76 -11.38
C ASP A 64 -0.85 3.19 -10.25
N ALA A 65 -1.39 4.07 -9.40
CA ALA A 65 -2.26 3.70 -8.30
C ALA A 65 -3.46 4.66 -8.18
N ALA A 66 -4.68 4.11 -8.16
CA ALA A 66 -5.87 4.87 -7.84
C ALA A 66 -5.85 5.31 -6.36
N PHE A 67 -6.13 6.60 -6.11
CA PHE A 67 -6.11 7.20 -4.77
C PHE A 67 -7.52 7.42 -4.19
N ASP A 68 -8.58 7.09 -4.96
CA ASP A 68 -9.98 7.38 -4.61
C ASP A 68 -10.44 6.68 -3.32
N ALA A 69 -9.75 5.60 -2.92
CA ALA A 69 -10.05 4.80 -1.73
C ALA A 69 -9.00 4.94 -0.61
N GLY A 70 -8.01 5.82 -0.77
CA GLY A 70 -6.90 6.02 0.16
C GLY A 70 -5.57 6.18 -0.57
N LEU A 71 -4.58 6.78 0.11
CA LEU A 71 -3.22 6.85 -0.42
C LEU A 71 -2.52 5.49 -0.23
N PRO A 72 -1.66 5.07 -1.18
CA PRO A 72 -0.86 3.85 -1.06
C PRO A 72 -0.05 3.83 0.24
N LEU A 73 -0.05 2.70 0.94
CA LEU A 73 0.67 2.55 2.21
C LEU A 73 2.02 1.85 1.97
N PRO A 74 3.15 2.46 2.36
CA PRO A 74 4.45 1.83 2.24
C PRO A 74 4.56 0.68 3.25
N VAL A 75 4.91 -0.52 2.79
CA VAL A 75 4.95 -1.72 3.65
C VAL A 75 6.27 -2.49 3.62
N LEU A 76 6.98 -2.47 2.49
CA LEU A 76 8.29 -3.09 2.37
C LEU A 76 9.29 -2.14 1.72
N HIS A 77 10.53 -2.20 2.17
CA HIS A 77 11.68 -1.50 1.63
C HIS A 77 12.70 -2.54 1.18
N PHE A 78 13.31 -2.30 0.03
CA PHE A 78 14.35 -3.15 -0.53
C PHE A 78 15.42 -2.29 -1.18
N ARG A 79 16.68 -2.56 -0.86
CA ARG A 79 17.82 -1.95 -1.54
C ARG A 79 18.41 -2.97 -2.53
N PRO A 80 18.58 -2.61 -3.81
CA PRO A 80 19.26 -3.48 -4.77
C PRO A 80 20.62 -3.95 -4.24
N GLY A 81 20.80 -5.27 -4.18
CA GLY A 81 21.98 -5.91 -3.57
C GLY A 81 21.68 -6.63 -2.26
N ASP A 82 20.58 -6.30 -1.59
CA ASP A 82 20.11 -7.03 -0.41
C ASP A 82 19.51 -8.39 -0.81
N LYS A 83 19.45 -9.32 0.15
CA LYS A 83 18.89 -10.66 -0.08
C LYS A 83 17.38 -10.68 -0.12
N THR A 84 16.73 -9.86 0.71
CA THR A 84 15.28 -9.86 0.93
C THR A 84 14.81 -8.46 1.33
N PRO A 85 13.57 -8.08 1.00
CA PRO A 85 12.96 -6.86 1.53
C PRO A 85 12.79 -6.90 3.06
N SER A 86 12.73 -5.73 3.69
CA SER A 86 12.39 -5.53 5.09
C SER A 86 11.16 -4.65 5.24
N ALA A 87 10.50 -4.67 6.40
CA ALA A 87 9.39 -3.77 6.67
C ALA A 87 9.84 -2.30 6.63
N THR A 88 8.99 -1.42 6.09
CA THR A 88 9.20 0.03 6.18
C THR A 88 9.01 0.52 7.62
N PRO A 89 9.67 1.62 8.01
CA PRO A 89 9.36 2.29 9.26
C PRO A 89 7.88 2.71 9.33
N ALA A 90 7.23 2.53 10.48
CA ALA A 90 5.79 2.76 10.64
C ALA A 90 5.36 4.23 10.47
N HIS A 91 6.31 5.18 10.59
CA HIS A 91 6.05 6.61 10.40
C HIS A 91 6.15 7.07 8.94
N TRP A 92 6.53 6.18 8.02
CA TRP A 92 6.55 6.51 6.59
C TRP A 92 5.13 6.63 6.06
N GLU A 93 4.85 7.73 5.38
CA GLU A 93 3.51 8.07 4.95
C GLU A 93 3.54 8.72 3.57
N VAL A 94 2.74 8.21 2.64
CA VAL A 94 2.50 8.93 1.39
C VAL A 94 1.58 10.11 1.70
N THR A 95 2.07 11.33 1.54
CA THR A 95 1.31 12.55 1.88
C THR A 95 0.67 13.22 0.66
N GLY A 96 0.99 12.75 -0.55
CA GLY A 96 0.41 13.29 -1.77
C GLY A 96 0.86 12.56 -3.02
N MET A 97 0.05 12.63 -4.06
CA MET A 97 0.32 12.00 -5.36
C MET A 97 0.08 13.00 -6.50
N MET A 98 1.06 13.05 -7.40
CA MET A 98 1.05 13.75 -8.69
C MET A 98 0.78 12.75 -9.81
N ASP A 99 0.83 13.18 -11.07
CA ASP A 99 0.53 12.30 -12.21
C ASP A 99 1.45 11.06 -12.27
N GLN A 100 2.75 11.26 -11.99
CA GLN A 100 3.81 10.25 -12.11
C GLN A 100 4.68 10.10 -10.84
N HIS A 101 4.36 10.84 -9.77
CA HIS A 101 5.20 10.91 -8.57
C HIS A 101 4.38 10.92 -7.30
N ALA A 102 4.92 10.38 -6.22
CA ALA A 102 4.34 10.46 -4.88
C ALA A 102 5.34 11.07 -3.91
N TYR A 103 4.81 11.85 -2.96
CA TYR A 103 5.58 12.40 -1.85
C TYR A 103 5.51 11.42 -0.68
N LEU A 104 6.67 10.88 -0.30
CA LEU A 104 6.83 10.05 0.88
C LEU A 104 7.44 10.89 1.99
N LYS A 105 6.70 11.05 3.08
CA LYS A 105 7.20 11.62 4.32
C LYS A 105 8.05 10.59 5.04
N ILE A 106 9.24 11.01 5.45
CA ILE A 106 10.23 10.23 6.19
C ILE A 106 10.70 11.04 7.41
N ALA A 107 11.47 10.44 8.30
CA ALA A 107 12.14 11.13 9.39
C ALA A 107 13.61 11.42 9.03
N PRO A 108 14.21 12.50 9.59
CA PRO A 108 15.63 12.76 9.40
C PRO A 108 16.48 11.58 9.87
N GLY A 109 17.38 11.11 9.00
CA GLY A 109 18.29 10.00 9.31
C GLY A 109 17.74 8.61 9.03
N ASP A 110 16.52 8.49 8.50
CA ASP A 110 16.02 7.21 7.98
C ASP A 110 16.92 6.67 6.86
N ASP A 111 17.12 5.35 6.83
CA ASP A 111 17.94 4.68 5.82
C ASP A 111 17.17 4.49 4.50
N ILE A 112 17.03 5.57 3.75
CA ILE A 112 16.43 5.61 2.41
C ILE A 112 17.38 6.27 1.41
N LYS A 113 17.52 5.67 0.23
CA LYS A 113 18.41 6.16 -0.84
C LYS A 113 17.73 6.15 -2.19
N VAL A 114 18.19 7.02 -3.07
CA VAL A 114 17.83 6.98 -4.49
C VAL A 114 18.19 5.61 -5.07
N GLY A 115 17.25 4.98 -5.75
CA GLY A 115 17.37 3.62 -6.28
C GLY A 115 16.86 2.51 -5.35
N ASP A 116 16.50 2.82 -4.10
CA ASP A 116 15.77 1.87 -3.26
C ASP A 116 14.35 1.64 -3.83
N MET A 117 13.79 0.46 -3.57
CA MET A 117 12.44 0.08 -3.96
C MET A 117 11.53 0.02 -2.74
N ILE A 118 10.35 0.63 -2.85
CA ILE A 118 9.30 0.57 -1.83
C ILE A 118 8.11 -0.20 -2.40
N ALA A 119 7.61 -1.17 -1.64
CA ALA A 119 6.34 -1.84 -1.90
C ALA A 119 5.22 -1.10 -1.19
N PHE A 120 4.10 -0.92 -1.90
CA PHE A 120 2.92 -0.27 -1.40
C PHE A 120 1.71 -1.21 -1.44
N ASP A 121 1.01 -1.30 -0.33
CA ASP A 121 -0.34 -1.86 -0.31
C ASP A 121 -1.32 -0.80 -0.83
N ILE A 122 -2.26 -1.22 -1.66
CA ILE A 122 -3.23 -0.34 -2.31
C ILE A 122 -4.67 -0.81 -2.11
N SER A 123 -5.56 0.17 -1.89
CA SER A 123 -6.98 -0.02 -1.58
C SER A 123 -7.78 -0.69 -2.68
N HIS A 124 -7.59 -0.31 -3.94
CA HIS A 124 -8.29 -0.90 -5.09
C HIS A 124 -7.38 -0.82 -6.32
N PRO A 125 -6.87 -1.95 -6.86
CA PRO A 125 -6.09 -1.98 -8.09
C PRO A 125 -6.98 -2.17 -9.33
N CYS A 126 -8.27 -2.44 -9.12
CA CYS A 126 -9.24 -2.62 -10.19
C CYS A 126 -9.82 -1.28 -10.67
N LEU A 127 -9.32 -0.15 -10.14
CA LEU A 127 -9.56 1.20 -10.60
C LEU A 127 -8.29 1.72 -11.25
#